data_AF-A0A3C0G064-F1
#
_entry.id   AF-A0A3C0G064-F1
#
_cell.length_a   1.000
_cell.length_b   1.000
_cell.length_c   1.000
_cell.angle_alpha   90.00
_cell.angle_beta   90.00
_cell.angle_gamma   90.00
#
_symmetry.space_group_name_H-M   'P 1'
#
loop_
_entity.id
_entity.type
_entity.pdbx_description
1 polymer ?
#
loop_
_entity_poly.entity_id
_entity_poly.type
_entity_poly.pdbx_seq_one_letter_code
_entity_poly.pdbx_strand_id
1 'polypeptide(L)'
;MDFTNPLVYGAPAFIAFILLELTYSKTHGDDDLYDWKDFAASSAMFIGSAIIGPLLKVILLVVLFEWAYELFNPMVDGVRTNIMGYESFGYAWYVWLLCQLADDFTYYWFHRANHEIRILWAAHIVHHSSDNFNLGTAIRNGWFTLLYKPFFYVWMPIIGFPVEMVVVCLAIESFWQFQLHSQYVPKMGFIEIIFNTHTMHQVHHAQNVEYLDKNHGGFLNCFDKMFGTWKEYDEEIDVKFGVIHAP
;
A
#
# COMPACT_ATOMS: atom_id res chain seq x y z
N MET A 1 -1.05 19.69 -16.89
CA MET A 1 -0.66 20.09 -15.52
C MET A 1 0.72 19.53 -15.29
N ASP A 2 1.68 20.35 -14.87
CA ASP A 2 3.03 19.88 -14.55
C ASP A 2 2.96 19.21 -13.17
N PHE A 3 2.52 17.95 -13.14
CA PHE A 3 2.42 17.19 -11.90
C PHE A 3 3.83 16.95 -11.38
N THR A 4 4.19 17.66 -10.31
CA THR A 4 5.50 17.51 -9.68
C THR A 4 5.66 16.05 -9.26
N ASN A 5 6.78 15.44 -9.63
CA ASN A 5 7.01 14.01 -9.43
C ASN A 5 6.81 13.65 -7.94
N PRO A 6 5.77 12.89 -7.57
CA PRO A 6 5.47 12.59 -6.16
C PRO A 6 6.62 11.89 -5.44
N LEU A 7 7.48 11.19 -6.20
CA LEU A 7 8.67 10.51 -5.68
C LEU A 7 9.74 11.49 -5.16
N VAL A 8 9.81 12.71 -5.72
CA VAL A 8 10.77 13.75 -5.29
C VAL A 8 10.48 14.20 -3.87
N TYR A 9 9.21 14.19 -3.44
CA TYR A 9 8.83 14.61 -2.09
C TYR A 9 8.52 13.44 -1.15
N GLY A 10 8.05 12.31 -1.68
CA GLY A 10 7.68 11.15 -0.85
C GLY A 10 8.87 10.49 -0.16
N ALA A 11 9.97 10.27 -0.87
CA ALA A 11 11.15 9.66 -0.24
C ALA A 11 11.74 10.52 0.90
N PRO A 12 11.94 11.85 0.72
CA PRO A 12 12.34 12.72 1.83
C PRO A 12 11.35 12.72 3.00
N ALA A 13 10.04 12.70 2.74
CA ALA A 13 9.03 12.65 3.79
C ALA A 13 9.12 11.35 4.61
N PHE A 14 9.21 10.18 3.96
CA PHE A 14 9.37 8.90 4.64
C PHE A 14 10.64 8.87 5.49
N ILE A 15 11.77 9.34 4.94
CA ILE A 15 13.03 9.44 5.69
C ILE A 15 12.87 10.35 6.91
N ALA A 16 12.22 11.51 6.76
CA ALA A 16 12.00 12.43 7.87
C ALA A 16 11.14 11.81 8.98
N PHE A 17 10.06 11.10 8.63
CA PHE A 17 9.22 10.41 9.62
C PHE A 17 9.92 9.24 10.30
N ILE A 18 10.70 8.45 9.56
CA ILE A 18 11.53 7.37 10.14
C ILE A 18 12.55 7.96 11.12
N LEU A 19 13.26 9.02 10.74
CA LEU A 19 14.24 9.67 11.62
C LEU A 19 13.57 10.28 12.86
N LEU A 20 12.36 10.82 12.71
CA LEU A 20 11.56 11.32 13.83
C LEU A 20 11.20 10.18 14.79
N GLU A 21 10.64 9.07 14.30
CA GLU A 21 10.26 7.92 15.13
C GLU A 21 11.49 7.29 15.80
N LEU A 22 12.58 7.09 15.06
CA LEU A 22 13.84 6.57 15.58
C LEU A 22 14.42 7.47 16.67
N THR A 23 14.40 8.80 16.48
CA THR A 23 14.88 9.75 17.50
C THR A 23 13.96 9.73 18.72
N TYR A 24 12.64 9.65 18.50
CA TYR A 24 11.66 9.57 19.57
C TYR A 24 11.86 8.32 20.42
N SER A 25 12.02 7.15 19.80
CA SER A 25 12.22 5.87 20.50
C SER A 25 13.46 5.90 21.40
N LYS A 26 14.59 6.41 20.87
CA LYS A 26 15.85 6.55 21.63
C LYS A 26 15.77 7.56 22.76
N THR A 27 14.99 8.62 22.62
CA THR A 27 14.86 9.66 23.65
C THR A 27 13.83 9.34 24.72
N HIS A 28 12.95 8.36 24.48
CA HIS A 28 11.88 7.96 25.40
C HIS A 28 12.05 6.55 25.98
N GLY A 29 13.23 5.95 25.82
CA GLY A 29 13.58 4.67 26.46
C GLY A 29 13.06 3.41 25.75
N ASP A 30 12.61 3.54 24.51
CA ASP A 30 12.16 2.44 23.66
C ASP A 30 13.28 2.06 22.68
N ASP A 31 14.37 1.56 23.27
CA ASP A 31 15.60 1.28 22.55
C ASP A 31 15.50 0.11 21.58
N ASP A 32 14.54 -0.79 21.82
CA ASP A 32 14.36 -2.05 21.10
C ASP A 32 13.39 -1.94 19.92
N LEU A 33 12.66 -0.83 19.77
CA LEU A 33 11.76 -0.61 18.63
C LEU A 33 12.47 -0.77 17.28
N TYR A 34 13.71 -0.29 17.18
CA TYR A 34 14.57 -0.41 16.00
C TYR A 34 15.79 -1.28 16.29
N ASP A 35 15.85 -2.46 15.68
CA ASP A 35 17.10 -3.21 15.53
C ASP A 35 17.88 -2.69 14.31
N TRP A 36 19.17 -2.42 14.49
CA TRP A 36 20.00 -1.84 13.44
C TRP A 36 20.23 -2.76 12.24
N LYS A 37 20.27 -4.08 12.44
CA LYS A 37 20.46 -5.02 11.33
C LYS A 37 19.18 -5.14 10.52
N ASP A 38 18.03 -5.23 11.20
CA ASP A 38 16.74 -5.24 10.51
C ASP A 38 16.47 -3.92 9.78
N PHE A 39 16.72 -2.78 10.44
CA PHE A 39 16.57 -1.47 9.80
C PHE A 39 17.49 -1.29 8.59
N ALA A 40 18.73 -1.79 8.66
CA ALA A 40 19.65 -1.79 7.52
C ALA A 40 19.13 -2.67 6.37
N ALA A 41 18.55 -3.83 6.66
CA ALA A 41 17.92 -4.69 5.65
C ALA A 41 16.72 -4.00 4.99
N SER A 42 15.83 -3.39 5.78
CA SER A 42 14.68 -2.63 5.29
C SER A 42 15.11 -1.42 4.44
N SER A 43 16.16 -0.71 4.85
CA SER A 43 16.77 0.38 4.08
C SER A 43 17.38 -0.10 2.76
N ALA A 44 18.06 -1.25 2.75
CA ALA A 44 18.61 -1.85 1.54
C ALA A 44 17.49 -2.25 0.55
N MET A 45 16.39 -2.82 1.06
CA MET A 45 15.20 -3.14 0.26
C MET A 45 14.60 -1.88 -0.38
N PHE A 46 14.49 -0.79 0.39
CA PHE A 46 14.02 0.50 -0.11
C PHE A 46 14.92 1.09 -1.19
N ILE A 47 16.24 1.10 -0.99
CA ILE A 47 17.21 1.58 -1.99
C ILE A 47 17.12 0.74 -3.26
N GLY A 48 17.04 -0.58 -3.14
CA GLY A 48 16.84 -1.48 -4.28
C GLY A 48 15.55 -1.17 -5.03
N SER A 49 14.44 -0.95 -4.31
CA SER A 49 13.17 -0.52 -4.91
C SER A 49 13.27 0.84 -5.60
N ALA A 50 14.07 1.78 -5.08
CA ALA A 50 14.28 3.08 -5.71
C ALA A 50 15.11 3.00 -7.00
N ILE A 51 16.00 2.00 -7.12
CA ILE A 51 16.81 1.76 -8.33
C ILE A 51 16.01 0.98 -9.38
N ILE A 52 15.35 -0.10 -8.97
CA ILE A 52 14.59 -1.00 -9.84
C ILE A 52 13.26 -0.36 -10.24
N GLY A 53 12.65 0.40 -9.33
CA GLY A 53 11.33 1.00 -9.44
C GLY A 53 11.17 1.83 -10.71
N PRO A 54 12.02 2.83 -11.01
CA PRO A 54 11.90 3.61 -12.24
C PRO A 54 11.95 2.76 -13.52
N LEU A 55 12.83 1.74 -13.57
CA LEU A 55 12.96 0.85 -14.73
C LEU A 55 11.67 0.04 -14.95
N LEU A 56 11.12 -0.54 -13.88
CA LEU A 56 9.91 -1.36 -13.96
C LEU A 56 8.63 -0.51 -14.05
N LYS A 57 8.54 0.63 -13.35
CA LYS A 57 7.34 1.47 -13.25
C LYS A 57 7.06 2.21 -14.55
N VAL A 58 8.08 2.68 -15.26
CA VAL A 58 7.92 3.31 -16.57
C VAL A 58 7.44 2.28 -17.60
N ILE A 59 8.03 1.08 -17.60
CA ILE A 59 7.75 0.06 -18.63
C ILE A 59 6.50 -0.76 -18.33
N LEU A 60 6.17 -1.06 -17.07
CA LEU A 60 5.07 -1.96 -16.73
C LEU A 60 3.84 -1.25 -16.20
N LEU A 61 3.96 -0.10 -15.54
CA LEU A 61 2.79 0.63 -15.05
C LEU A 61 2.32 1.64 -16.08
N VAL A 62 3.20 2.55 -16.51
CA VAL A 62 2.80 3.61 -17.47
C VAL A 62 2.48 3.03 -18.84
N VAL A 63 3.36 2.22 -19.45
CA VAL A 63 3.06 1.66 -20.77
C VAL A 63 1.83 0.75 -20.73
N LEU A 64 1.66 -0.10 -19.72
CA LEU A 64 0.47 -0.97 -19.61
C LEU A 64 -0.81 -0.15 -19.43
N PHE A 65 -0.80 0.84 -18.53
CA PHE A 65 -1.99 1.63 -18.23
C PHE A 65 -2.33 2.55 -19.39
N GLU A 66 -1.36 3.22 -20.00
CA GLU A 66 -1.57 4.05 -21.19
C GLU A 66 -2.03 3.20 -22.37
N TRP A 67 -1.39 2.05 -22.61
CA TRP A 67 -1.81 1.14 -23.67
C TRP A 67 -3.25 0.65 -23.46
N ALA A 68 -3.59 0.23 -22.23
CA ALA A 68 -4.95 -0.20 -21.90
C ALA A 68 -5.95 0.96 -21.99
N TYR A 69 -5.59 2.15 -21.52
CA TYR A 69 -6.43 3.33 -21.60
C TYR A 69 -6.70 3.70 -23.06
N GLU A 70 -5.67 3.82 -23.89
CA GLU A 70 -5.77 4.13 -25.32
C GLU A 70 -6.59 3.09 -26.09
N LEU A 71 -6.36 1.80 -25.81
CA LEU A 71 -7.07 0.70 -26.47
C LEU A 71 -8.56 0.68 -26.13
N PHE A 72 -8.91 0.89 -24.86
CA PHE A 72 -10.28 0.77 -24.36
C PHE A 72 -11.03 2.10 -24.33
N ASN A 73 -10.35 3.22 -24.52
CA ASN A 73 -10.92 4.57 -24.52
C ASN A 73 -10.44 5.38 -25.74
N PRO A 74 -10.71 4.93 -26.98
CA PRO A 74 -10.27 5.64 -28.17
C PRO A 74 -10.85 7.06 -28.26
N MET A 75 -10.17 7.91 -29.02
CA MET A 75 -10.71 9.21 -29.42
C MET A 75 -11.74 9.01 -30.52
N VAL A 76 -13.00 9.36 -30.23
CA VAL A 76 -14.11 9.36 -31.19
C VAL A 76 -14.64 10.79 -31.26
N ASP A 77 -14.58 11.39 -32.45
CA ASP A 77 -15.01 12.78 -32.69
C ASP A 77 -14.44 13.83 -31.72
N GLY A 78 -13.19 13.62 -31.29
CA GLY A 78 -12.51 14.53 -30.36
C GLY A 78 -12.82 14.28 -28.88
N VAL A 79 -13.59 13.25 -28.55
CA VAL A 79 -13.93 12.87 -27.17
C VAL A 79 -13.38 11.48 -26.85
N ARG A 80 -12.76 11.32 -25.68
CA ARG A 80 -12.37 10.00 -25.17
C ARG A 80 -13.63 9.19 -24.86
N THR A 81 -13.84 8.11 -25.59
CA THR A 81 -15.05 7.28 -25.49
C THR A 81 -14.64 5.87 -25.16
N ASN A 82 -15.12 5.33 -24.04
CA ASN A 82 -14.90 3.94 -23.68
C ASN A 82 -15.55 3.01 -24.72
N ILE A 83 -14.96 1.85 -24.99
CA ILE A 83 -15.50 0.87 -25.94
C ILE A 83 -16.93 0.37 -25.58
N MET A 84 -17.38 0.59 -24.35
CA MET A 84 -18.76 0.32 -23.92
C MET A 84 -19.75 1.44 -24.28
N GLY A 85 -19.31 2.51 -24.95
CA GLY A 85 -20.17 3.55 -25.52
C GLY A 85 -20.44 4.77 -24.63
N TYR A 86 -19.76 4.92 -23.49
CA TYR A 86 -19.83 6.11 -22.63
C TYR A 86 -18.56 6.96 -22.74
N GLU A 87 -18.66 8.26 -22.46
CA GLU A 87 -17.49 9.15 -22.34
C GLU A 87 -16.61 8.71 -21.17
N SER A 88 -15.31 8.56 -21.41
CA SER A 88 -14.34 8.20 -20.36
C SER A 88 -14.36 9.23 -19.23
N PHE A 89 -13.94 8.82 -18.04
CA PHE A 89 -14.11 9.67 -16.87
C PHE A 89 -13.22 10.92 -16.94
N GLY A 90 -13.83 12.08 -16.71
CA GLY A 90 -13.13 13.36 -16.60
C GLY A 90 -12.55 13.60 -15.19
N TYR A 91 -12.10 14.83 -14.93
CA TYR A 91 -11.42 15.21 -13.68
C TYR A 91 -12.33 15.87 -12.64
N ALA A 92 -13.65 15.64 -12.71
CA ALA A 92 -14.57 16.19 -11.72
C ALA A 92 -14.21 15.64 -10.32
N TRP A 93 -14.38 16.45 -9.27
CA TRP A 93 -13.93 16.12 -7.91
C TRP A 93 -14.49 14.78 -7.38
N TYR A 94 -15.70 14.40 -7.75
CA TYR A 94 -16.31 13.13 -7.32
C TYR A 94 -15.70 11.93 -8.05
N VAL A 95 -15.17 12.10 -9.26
CA VAL A 95 -14.45 11.04 -9.99
C VAL A 95 -13.16 10.69 -9.26
N TRP A 96 -12.47 11.67 -8.68
CA TRP A 96 -11.31 11.41 -7.81
C TRP A 96 -11.67 10.54 -6.61
N LEU A 97 -12.83 10.77 -5.97
CA LEU A 97 -13.30 9.93 -4.86
C LEU A 97 -13.64 8.51 -5.33
N LEU A 98 -14.27 8.37 -6.50
CA LEU A 98 -14.56 7.06 -7.10
C LEU A 98 -13.26 6.33 -7.48
N CYS A 99 -12.27 7.03 -8.02
CA CYS A 99 -10.96 6.49 -8.34
C CYS A 99 -10.25 6.02 -7.07
N GLN A 100 -10.29 6.82 -5.99
CA GLN A 100 -9.67 6.45 -4.72
C GLN A 100 -10.36 5.25 -4.06
N LEU A 101 -11.68 5.14 -4.19
CA LEU A 101 -12.43 3.97 -3.71
C LEU A 101 -12.13 2.71 -4.55
N ALA A 102 -11.97 2.86 -5.87
CA ALA A 102 -11.58 1.79 -6.78
C ALA A 102 -10.13 1.32 -6.52
N ASP A 103 -9.22 2.24 -6.23
CA ASP A 103 -7.85 1.99 -5.79
C ASP A 103 -7.85 1.16 -4.49
N ASP A 104 -8.57 1.61 -3.46
CA ASP A 104 -8.68 0.93 -2.16
C ASP A 104 -9.32 -0.47 -2.27
N PHE A 105 -10.37 -0.61 -3.10
CA PHE A 105 -10.96 -1.91 -3.42
C PHE A 105 -9.96 -2.86 -4.10
N THR A 106 -9.20 -2.33 -5.06
CA THR A 106 -8.17 -3.11 -5.77
C THR A 106 -7.06 -3.52 -4.81
N TYR A 107 -6.63 -2.60 -3.94
CA TYR A 107 -5.63 -2.86 -2.92
C TYR A 107 -6.07 -3.98 -1.99
N TYR A 108 -7.30 -3.95 -1.48
CA TYR A 108 -7.82 -5.03 -0.62
C TYR A 108 -7.67 -6.41 -1.27
N TRP A 109 -8.06 -6.55 -2.54
CA TRP A 109 -7.95 -7.83 -3.25
C TRP A 109 -6.52 -8.20 -3.60
N PHE A 110 -5.70 -7.22 -4.00
CA PHE A 110 -4.27 -7.41 -4.21
C PHE A 110 -3.62 -7.91 -2.92
N HIS A 111 -3.86 -7.24 -1.81
CA HIS A 111 -3.25 -7.52 -0.53
C HIS A 111 -3.69 -8.88 0.01
N ARG A 112 -5.00 -9.16 0.01
CA ARG A 112 -5.52 -10.48 0.37
C ARG A 112 -4.94 -11.60 -0.50
N ALA A 113 -4.83 -11.39 -1.81
CA ALA A 113 -4.22 -12.39 -2.70
C ALA A 113 -2.73 -12.62 -2.38
N ASN A 114 -2.01 -11.59 -1.91
CA ASN A 114 -0.65 -11.72 -1.43
C ASN A 114 -0.53 -12.58 -0.18
N HIS A 115 -1.56 -12.65 0.67
CA HIS A 115 -1.56 -13.53 1.85
C HIS A 115 -2.07 -14.94 1.53
N GLU A 116 -3.10 -15.07 0.69
CA GLU A 116 -3.74 -16.38 0.43
C GLU A 116 -3.07 -17.20 -0.69
N ILE A 117 -2.34 -16.57 -1.63
CA ILE A 117 -1.72 -17.26 -2.77
C ILE A 117 -0.21 -17.39 -2.57
N ARG A 118 0.27 -18.63 -2.41
CA ARG A 118 1.68 -18.97 -2.06
C ARG A 118 2.76 -18.23 -2.86
N ILE A 119 2.59 -18.10 -4.18
CA ILE A 119 3.60 -17.42 -5.01
C ILE A 119 3.61 -15.90 -4.79
N LEU A 120 2.45 -15.30 -4.50
CA LEU A 120 2.34 -13.89 -4.18
C LEU A 120 2.83 -13.64 -2.73
N TRP A 121 2.53 -14.57 -1.82
CA TRP A 121 3.08 -14.57 -0.46
C TRP A 121 4.61 -14.61 -0.47
N ALA A 122 5.23 -15.42 -1.32
CA ALA A 122 6.70 -15.44 -1.42
C ALA A 122 7.30 -14.07 -1.82
N ALA A 123 6.55 -13.23 -2.53
CA ALA A 123 6.97 -11.87 -2.84
C ALA A 123 6.65 -10.88 -1.71
N HIS A 124 5.55 -11.10 -0.99
CA HIS A 124 5.05 -10.20 0.05
C HIS A 124 5.61 -10.48 1.46
N ILE A 125 6.03 -11.71 1.74
CA ILE A 125 6.60 -12.14 3.04
C ILE A 125 7.78 -11.28 3.46
N VAL A 126 8.53 -10.73 2.51
CA VAL A 126 9.62 -9.78 2.79
C VAL A 126 9.14 -8.59 3.62
N HIS A 127 7.91 -8.12 3.39
CA HIS A 127 7.29 -7.05 4.16
C HIS A 127 6.96 -7.45 5.60
N HIS A 128 6.47 -8.67 5.79
CA HIS A 128 6.10 -9.22 7.09
C HIS A 128 7.27 -9.81 7.87
N SER A 129 8.45 -9.99 7.25
CA SER A 129 9.54 -10.76 7.85
C SER A 129 10.31 -10.01 8.95
N SER A 130 9.99 -8.75 9.25
CA SER A 130 10.65 -8.02 10.33
C SER A 130 9.97 -8.35 11.66
N ASP A 131 10.78 -8.71 12.66
CA ASP A 131 10.33 -8.89 14.05
C ASP A 131 10.08 -7.53 14.74
N ASN A 132 10.48 -6.42 14.11
CA ASN A 132 10.35 -5.06 14.61
C ASN A 132 9.30 -4.29 13.80
N PHE A 133 8.19 -3.90 14.41
CA PHE A 133 7.16 -3.14 13.71
C PHE A 133 7.33 -1.63 13.93
N ASN A 134 7.84 -0.93 12.91
CA ASN A 134 8.13 0.50 12.92
C ASN A 134 8.09 1.06 11.49
N LEU A 135 8.27 2.37 11.32
CA LEU A 135 8.20 3.03 10.00
C LEU A 135 9.32 2.57 9.05
N GLY A 136 10.41 2.01 9.58
CA GLY A 136 11.42 1.31 8.78
C GLY A 136 10.87 0.05 8.11
N THR A 137 9.95 -0.66 8.76
CA THR A 137 9.29 -1.86 8.19
C THR A 137 8.34 -1.49 7.06
N ALA A 138 7.73 -0.31 7.09
CA ALA A 138 6.88 0.19 6.00
C ALA A 138 7.58 0.23 4.64
N ILE A 139 8.88 0.52 4.63
CA ILE A 139 9.68 0.63 3.39
C ILE A 139 10.28 -0.70 2.95
N ARG A 140 10.11 -1.78 3.73
CA ARG A 140 10.61 -3.13 3.47
C ARG A 140 9.72 -3.86 2.45
N ASN A 141 9.73 -3.44 1.19
CA ASN A 141 8.89 -4.07 0.15
C ASN A 141 9.70 -5.03 -0.73
N GLY A 142 9.18 -6.24 -0.94
CA GLY A 142 9.77 -7.21 -1.87
C GLY A 142 9.64 -6.76 -3.33
N TRP A 143 10.72 -6.83 -4.11
CA TRP A 143 10.75 -6.26 -5.47
C TRP A 143 9.85 -6.97 -6.48
N PHE A 144 9.54 -8.25 -6.27
CA PHE A 144 8.64 -9.00 -7.14
C PHE A 144 7.23 -8.44 -7.16
N THR A 145 6.77 -7.80 -6.07
CA THR A 145 5.47 -7.11 -6.03
C THR A 145 5.34 -6.05 -7.12
N LEU A 146 6.45 -5.38 -7.49
CA LEU A 146 6.50 -4.36 -8.53
C LEU A 146 6.15 -4.91 -9.92
N LEU A 147 6.36 -6.20 -10.16
CA LEU A 147 6.14 -6.83 -11.46
C LEU A 147 4.67 -7.16 -11.69
N TYR A 148 3.96 -7.63 -10.67
CA TYR A 148 2.57 -8.08 -10.85
C TYR A 148 1.51 -7.12 -10.32
N LYS A 149 1.85 -6.20 -9.40
CA LYS A 149 0.88 -5.21 -8.89
C LYS A 149 0.17 -4.46 -10.04
N PRO A 150 0.84 -3.98 -11.12
CA PRO A 150 0.13 -3.30 -12.20
C PRO A 150 -1.02 -4.10 -12.83
N PHE A 151 -0.92 -5.43 -12.92
CA PHE A 151 -2.00 -6.26 -13.50
C PHE A 151 -3.25 -6.31 -12.61
N PHE A 152 -3.12 -6.07 -11.31
CA PHE A 152 -4.29 -5.93 -10.42
C PHE A 152 -5.04 -4.62 -10.66
N TYR A 153 -4.36 -3.57 -11.11
CA TYR A 153 -4.92 -2.22 -11.23
C TYR A 153 -5.28 -1.80 -12.66
N VAL A 154 -4.84 -2.56 -13.69
CA VAL A 154 -5.07 -2.24 -15.11
C VAL A 154 -6.54 -2.10 -15.49
N TRP A 155 -7.46 -2.71 -14.72
CA TRP A 155 -8.89 -2.59 -14.97
C TRP A 155 -9.40 -1.14 -14.80
N MET A 156 -8.74 -0.32 -13.96
CA MET A 156 -9.17 1.06 -13.73
C MET A 156 -9.02 1.94 -14.99
N PRO A 157 -7.86 1.97 -15.68
CA PRO A 157 -7.77 2.60 -17.00
C PRO A 157 -8.69 1.97 -18.06
N ILE A 158 -8.89 0.65 -18.03
CA ILE A 158 -9.78 -0.04 -18.99
C ILE A 158 -11.21 0.49 -18.92
N ILE A 159 -11.72 0.79 -17.73
CA ILE A 159 -13.06 1.35 -17.55
C ILE A 159 -13.11 2.88 -17.71
N GLY A 160 -11.98 3.52 -17.98
CA GLY A 160 -11.92 4.93 -18.35
C GLY A 160 -11.47 5.90 -17.28
N PHE A 161 -10.84 5.46 -16.19
CA PHE A 161 -10.10 6.39 -15.31
C PHE A 161 -8.82 6.89 -16.00
N PRO A 162 -8.55 8.21 -16.03
CA PRO A 162 -7.30 8.74 -16.55
C PRO A 162 -6.09 8.15 -15.83
N VAL A 163 -5.04 7.80 -16.57
CA VAL A 163 -3.87 7.07 -16.03
C VAL A 163 -3.19 7.85 -14.90
N GLU A 164 -3.02 9.16 -15.07
CA GLU A 164 -2.43 10.02 -14.05
C GLU A 164 -3.29 10.12 -12.78
N MET A 165 -4.62 10.00 -12.90
CA MET A 165 -5.52 9.97 -11.75
C MET A 165 -5.27 8.71 -10.92
N VAL A 166 -5.17 7.55 -11.58
CA VAL A 166 -4.86 6.27 -10.94
C VAL A 166 -3.49 6.32 -10.26
N VAL A 167 -2.47 6.88 -10.93
CA VAL A 167 -1.11 7.01 -10.36
C VAL A 167 -1.09 7.90 -9.12
N VAL A 168 -1.88 8.97 -9.09
CA VAL A 168 -2.00 9.84 -7.92
C VAL A 168 -2.71 9.12 -6.77
N CYS A 169 -3.82 8.42 -7.03
CA CYS A 169 -4.51 7.63 -5.99
C CYS A 169 -3.60 6.57 -5.37
N LEU A 170 -2.89 5.79 -6.20
CA LEU A 170 -1.87 4.82 -5.76
C LEU A 170 -0.80 5.46 -4.87
N ALA A 171 -0.39 6.70 -5.16
CA ALA A 171 0.57 7.42 -4.34
C ALA A 171 -0.03 7.80 -2.98
N ILE A 172 -1.25 8.35 -2.95
CA ILE A 172 -1.98 8.66 -1.70
C ILE A 172 -2.12 7.39 -0.85
N GLU A 173 -2.46 6.25 -1.47
CA GLU A 173 -2.55 4.95 -0.80
C GLU A 173 -1.24 4.52 -0.18
N SER A 174 -0.15 4.68 -0.93
CA SER A 174 1.19 4.35 -0.44
C SER A 174 1.58 5.20 0.77
N PHE A 175 1.20 6.49 0.81
CA PHE A 175 1.42 7.34 1.97
C PHE A 175 0.56 6.93 3.18
N TRP A 176 -0.71 6.59 2.95
CA TRP A 176 -1.59 6.10 4.01
C TRP A 176 -1.06 4.80 4.61
N GLN A 177 -0.67 3.84 3.77
CA GLN A 177 -0.10 2.57 4.19
C GLN A 177 1.21 2.74 4.94
N PHE A 178 2.08 3.66 4.51
CA PHE A 178 3.35 3.92 5.18
C PHE A 178 3.15 4.25 6.66
N GLN A 179 2.30 5.24 6.97
CA GLN A 179 2.16 5.72 8.34
C GLN A 179 1.55 4.69 9.31
N LEU A 180 0.79 3.70 8.81
CA LEU A 180 0.19 2.66 9.65
C LEU A 180 1.23 1.82 10.42
N HIS A 181 2.50 1.85 10.03
CA HIS A 181 3.59 1.09 10.64
C HIS A 181 4.20 1.79 11.85
N SER A 182 3.38 2.27 12.78
CA SER A 182 3.87 2.83 14.02
C SER A 182 3.10 2.26 15.20
N GLN A 183 3.84 1.92 16.26
CA GLN A 183 3.26 1.46 17.53
C GLN A 183 2.86 2.62 18.44
N TYR A 184 3.30 3.85 18.14
CA TYR A 184 3.07 5.02 18.99
C TYR A 184 1.68 5.64 18.86
N VAL A 185 0.91 5.25 17.85
CA VAL A 185 -0.45 5.76 17.68
C VAL A 185 -1.42 4.78 18.35
N PRO A 186 -2.10 5.19 19.44
CA PRO A 186 -3.04 4.34 20.14
C PRO A 186 -4.32 4.14 19.33
N LYS A 187 -5.24 3.31 19.84
CA LYS A 187 -6.59 3.17 19.27
C LYS A 187 -7.23 4.54 19.03
N MET A 188 -7.75 4.74 17.82
CA MET A 188 -8.28 6.03 17.37
C MET A 188 -9.81 6.16 17.57
N GLY A 189 -10.42 5.24 18.31
CA GLY A 189 -11.85 5.28 18.66
C GLY A 189 -12.75 5.27 17.43
N PHE A 190 -13.56 6.31 17.25
CA PHE A 190 -14.55 6.36 16.15
C PHE A 190 -13.94 6.28 14.75
N ILE A 191 -12.67 6.69 14.58
CA ILE A 191 -11.97 6.66 13.28
C ILE A 191 -11.81 5.21 12.81
N GLU A 192 -11.60 4.29 13.74
CA GLU A 192 -11.44 2.85 13.50
C GLU A 192 -12.74 2.19 13.01
N ILE A 193 -13.88 2.88 13.09
CA ILE A 193 -15.13 2.36 12.52
C ILE A 193 -15.06 2.35 10.98
N ILE A 194 -14.32 3.29 10.37
CA ILE A 194 -14.33 3.51 8.92
C ILE A 194 -12.96 3.21 8.32
N PHE A 195 -11.90 3.71 8.93
CA PHE A 195 -10.56 3.66 8.38
C PHE A 195 -9.75 2.50 8.92
N ASN A 196 -8.84 1.99 8.10
CA ASN A 196 -7.76 1.15 8.55
C ASN A 196 -6.77 2.03 9.35
N THR A 197 -6.42 1.60 10.56
CA THR A 197 -5.61 2.36 11.52
C THR A 197 -4.38 1.57 11.97
N HIS A 198 -3.47 2.24 12.67
CA HIS A 198 -2.21 1.66 13.14
C HIS A 198 -2.40 0.35 13.91
N THR A 199 -3.39 0.29 14.80
CA THR A 199 -3.71 -0.91 15.60
C THR A 199 -4.23 -2.05 14.71
N MET A 200 -5.05 -1.74 13.71
CA MET A 200 -5.53 -2.75 12.74
C MET A 200 -4.40 -3.28 11.86
N HIS A 201 -3.44 -2.43 11.49
CA HIS A 201 -2.27 -2.83 10.72
C HIS A 201 -1.25 -3.61 11.57
N GLN A 202 -1.18 -3.34 12.88
CA GLN A 202 -0.45 -4.21 13.81
C GLN A 202 -1.05 -5.61 13.87
N VAL A 203 -2.39 -5.73 13.95
CA VAL A 203 -3.07 -7.03 13.82
C VAL A 203 -2.70 -7.71 12.51
N HIS A 204 -2.71 -6.97 11.40
CA HIS A 204 -2.34 -7.50 10.10
C HIS A 204 -0.91 -8.07 10.03
N HIS A 205 0.05 -7.38 10.66
CA HIS A 205 1.45 -7.79 10.69
C HIS A 205 1.77 -8.85 11.75
N ALA A 206 0.81 -9.21 12.59
CA ALA A 206 1.04 -10.14 13.67
C ALA A 206 1.17 -11.59 13.18
N GLN A 207 2.12 -12.34 13.74
CA GLN A 207 2.25 -13.78 13.55
C GLN A 207 1.38 -14.60 14.53
N ASN A 208 0.65 -13.94 15.43
CA ASN A 208 -0.28 -14.58 16.36
C ASN A 208 -1.37 -15.33 15.59
N VAL A 209 -1.71 -16.55 16.02
CA VAL A 209 -2.71 -17.40 15.35
C VAL A 209 -4.08 -16.73 15.27
N GLU A 210 -4.42 -15.92 16.26
CA GLU A 210 -5.66 -15.15 16.37
C GLU A 210 -5.80 -14.06 15.30
N TYR A 211 -4.68 -13.66 14.68
CA TYR A 211 -4.55 -12.52 13.78
C TYR A 211 -4.13 -12.88 12.36
N LEU A 212 -3.83 -14.15 12.08
CA LEU A 212 -3.43 -14.60 10.75
C LEU A 212 -4.48 -14.27 9.69
N ASP A 213 -4.01 -13.74 8.56
CA ASP A 213 -4.79 -13.39 7.37
C ASP A 213 -5.97 -12.46 7.69
N LYS A 214 -5.72 -11.41 8.50
CA LYS A 214 -6.70 -10.39 8.88
C LYS A 214 -6.30 -8.99 8.42
N ASN A 215 -7.31 -8.13 8.24
CA ASN A 215 -7.17 -6.69 7.99
C ASN A 215 -6.30 -6.35 6.75
N HIS A 216 -6.75 -6.75 5.56
CA HIS A 216 -6.05 -6.51 4.29
C HIS A 216 -6.35 -5.14 3.66
N GLY A 217 -7.28 -4.36 4.22
CA GLY A 217 -7.75 -3.10 3.65
C GLY A 217 -6.66 -2.04 3.49
N GLY A 218 -6.84 -1.17 2.50
CA GLY A 218 -5.95 -0.04 2.27
C GLY A 218 -6.28 1.09 3.25
N PHE A 219 -7.08 2.04 2.80
CA PHE A 219 -7.61 3.14 3.60
C PHE A 219 -8.80 2.76 4.45
N LEU A 220 -9.74 2.02 3.86
CA LEU A 220 -11.00 1.67 4.51
C LEU A 220 -10.95 0.23 5.00
N ASN A 221 -11.58 -0.02 6.14
CA ASN A 221 -11.77 -1.37 6.66
C ASN A 221 -13.11 -1.99 6.22
N CYS A 222 -13.87 -1.31 5.37
CA CYS A 222 -15.19 -1.78 4.93
C CYS A 222 -15.09 -3.06 4.09
N PHE A 223 -14.04 -3.22 3.29
CA PHE A 223 -13.81 -4.44 2.51
C PHE A 223 -13.46 -5.62 3.40
N ASP A 224 -12.65 -5.43 4.45
CA ASP A 224 -12.41 -6.46 5.45
C ASP A 224 -13.69 -6.93 6.15
N LYS A 225 -14.57 -5.98 6.50
CA LYS A 225 -15.86 -6.28 7.13
C LYS A 225 -16.80 -7.00 6.17
N MET A 226 -16.86 -6.55 4.92
CA MET A 226 -17.73 -7.13 3.88
C MET A 226 -17.31 -8.56 3.51
N PHE A 227 -16.01 -8.84 3.50
CA PHE A 227 -15.46 -10.11 3.04
C PHE A 227 -14.88 -11.00 4.16
N GLY A 228 -15.15 -10.65 5.42
CA GLY A 228 -14.91 -11.51 6.59
C GLY A 228 -13.45 -11.63 7.05
N THR A 229 -12.59 -10.67 6.71
CA THR A 229 -11.18 -10.63 7.16
C THR A 229 -10.93 -9.60 8.26
N TRP A 230 -11.96 -8.86 8.68
CA TRP A 230 -11.81 -7.88 9.76
C TRP A 230 -11.57 -8.53 11.13
N LYS A 231 -10.62 -7.97 11.88
CA LYS A 231 -10.31 -8.36 13.26
C LYS A 231 -9.86 -7.14 14.06
N GLU A 232 -10.49 -6.93 15.21
CA GLU A 232 -10.09 -5.88 16.13
C GLU A 232 -8.77 -6.21 16.84
N TYR A 233 -8.01 -5.16 17.15
CA TYR A 233 -6.85 -5.24 18.05
C TYR A 233 -7.32 -5.48 19.49
N ASP A 234 -6.88 -6.59 20.06
CA ASP A 234 -7.09 -6.97 21.45
C ASP A 234 -5.87 -6.55 22.30
N GLU A 235 -6.10 -5.70 23.29
CA GLU A 235 -5.06 -5.19 24.20
C GLU A 235 -4.57 -6.25 25.19
N GLU A 236 -5.30 -7.37 25.34
CA GLU A 236 -4.89 -8.50 26.18
C GLU A 236 -3.91 -9.44 25.47
N ILE A 237 -3.79 -9.33 24.14
CA ILE A 237 -2.89 -10.16 23.33
C ILE A 237 -1.55 -9.45 23.16
N ASP A 238 -0.48 -10.09 23.62
CA ASP A 238 0.90 -9.70 23.30
C ASP A 238 1.17 -9.95 21.81
N VAL A 239 1.18 -8.87 21.03
CA VAL A 239 1.38 -8.92 19.58
C VAL A 239 2.83 -9.24 19.26
N LYS A 240 3.03 -10.28 18.46
CA LYS A 240 4.34 -10.68 17.96
C LYS A 240 4.37 -10.43 16.46
N PHE A 241 5.39 -9.71 16.00
CA PHE A 241 5.62 -9.45 14.59
C PHE A 241 6.61 -10.44 14.00
N GLY A 242 6.81 -10.38 12.69
CA GLY A 242 7.65 -11.31 11.96
C GLY A 242 6.84 -12.43 11.31
N VAL A 243 7.51 -13.52 11.00
CA VAL A 243 6.91 -14.70 10.34
C VAL A 243 7.16 -15.94 11.17
N ILE A 244 6.17 -16.84 11.22
CA ILE A 244 6.23 -18.09 12.02
C ILE A 244 7.44 -18.95 11.61
N HIS A 245 7.80 -18.91 10.32
CA HIS A 245 8.97 -19.57 9.78
C HIS A 245 9.76 -18.58 8.92
N ALA A 246 11.01 -18.33 9.31
CA ALA A 246 11.92 -17.51 8.52
C ALA A 246 12.13 -18.14 7.13
N PRO A 247 12.04 -17.34 6.04
CA PRO A 247 12.31 -17.82 4.69
C PRO A 247 13.78 -18.19 4.44
#